data_AF-A0A949G0Y0-F1
#
_entry.id   AF-A0A949G0Y0-F1
#
_cell.length_a   1.000
_cell.length_b   1.000
_cell.length_c   1.000
_cell.angle_alpha   90.00
_cell.angle_beta   90.00
_cell.angle_gamma   90.00
#
_symmetry.space_group_name_H-M   'P 1'
#
loop_
_entity.id
_entity.type
_entity.pdbx_description
1 polymer ?
#
loop_
_entity_poly.entity_id
_entity_poly.type
_entity_poly.pdbx_seq_one_letter_code
_entity_poly.pdbx_strand_id
1 'polypeptide(L)' 'MISNSAEYEKAHSDLRILEQRIADLEREHPIGEKGFTKAGVRKRIAQINEELAAFESREEARLATPG' A
#
# COMPACT_ATOMS: atom_id res chain seq x y z
N MET A 1 5.96 -9.16 -2.42
CA MET A 1 7.06 -8.40 -3.04
C MET A 1 6.70 -8.17 -4.49
N ILE A 2 6.52 -6.90 -4.86
CA ILE A 2 6.25 -6.47 -6.24
C ILE A 2 7.51 -6.70 -7.08
N SER A 3 7.35 -7.35 -8.22
CA SER A 3 8.45 -7.80 -9.08
C SER A 3 8.26 -7.44 -10.55
N ASN A 4 7.08 -6.98 -10.95
CA ASN A 4 6.77 -6.56 -12.32
C ASN A 4 5.70 -5.44 -12.35
N SER A 5 5.49 -4.87 -13.53
CA SER A 5 4.54 -3.75 -13.72
C SER A 5 3.09 -4.12 -13.42
N ALA A 6 2.65 -5.35 -13.74
CA ALA A 6 1.28 -5.78 -13.45
C ALA A 6 1.03 -5.87 -11.93
N GLU A 7 2.00 -6.37 -11.17
CA GLU A 7 1.95 -6.40 -9.70
C GLU A 7 2.00 -4.98 -9.12
N TYR A 8 2.76 -4.07 -9.73
CA TYR A 8 2.84 -2.67 -9.34
C TYR A 8 1.49 -1.95 -9.53
N GLU A 9 0.86 -2.11 -10.69
CA GLU A 9 -0.47 -1.56 -10.98
C GLU A 9 -1.55 -2.14 -10.05
N LYS A 10 -1.48 -3.45 -9.80
CA LYS A 10 -2.38 -4.11 -8.85
C LYS A 10 -2.18 -3.58 -7.43
N ALA A 11 -0.94 -3.38 -6.99
CA ALA A 11 -0.63 -2.85 -5.67
C ALA A 11 -1.20 -1.44 -5.47
N HIS A 12 -1.13 -0.58 -6.49
CA HIS A 12 -1.77 0.74 -6.48
C HIS A 12 -3.30 0.64 -6.39
N SER A 13 -3.91 -0.30 -7.12
CA SER A 13 -5.35 -0.53 -7.07
C SER A 13 -5.80 -1.03 -5.69
N ASP A 14 -5.07 -1.99 -5.13
CA ASP A 14 -5.30 -2.52 -3.78
C ASP A 14 -5.13 -1.43 -2.71
N LEU A 15 -4.13 -0.55 -2.87
CA LEU A 15 -3.88 0.58 -1.98
C LEU A 15 -5.09 1.53 -1.93
N ARG A 16 -5.60 1.96 -3.09
CA ARG A 16 -6.77 2.84 -3.17
C ARG A 16 -8.01 2.25 -2.50
N ILE A 17 -8.24 0.94 -2.67
CA ILE A 17 -9.36 0.24 -2.02
C ILE A 17 -9.21 0.26 -0.50
N LEU A 18 -7.99 0.01 0.00
CA LEU A 18 -7.72 0.00 1.44
C LEU A 18 -7.81 1.40 2.05
N GLU A 19 -7.35 2.42 1.34
CA GLU A 19 -7.48 3.84 1.73
C GLU A 19 -8.96 4.26 1.83
N GLN A 20 -9.77 3.91 0.83
CA GLN A 20 -11.20 4.15 0.87
C GLN A 20 -11.85 3.42 2.06
N ARG A 21 -11.48 2.15 2.27
CA ARG A 21 -12.01 1.35 3.37
C ARG A 21 -11.65 1.91 4.74
N ILE A 22 -10.43 2.41 4.95
CA ILE A 22 -10.07 3.02 6.24
C ILE A 22 -10.80 4.34 6.45
N ALA A 23 -10.98 5.15 5.40
CA ALA A 23 -11.75 6.39 5.48
C ALA A 23 -13.22 6.11 5.88
N ASP A 24 -13.84 5.08 5.28
CA ASP A 24 -15.19 4.65 5.64
C ASP A 24 -15.27 4.16 7.09
N LEU A 25 -14.34 3.30 7.52
CA LEU A 25 -14.27 2.84 8.90
C LEU A 25 -14.05 3.98 9.91
N GLU A 26 -13.26 4.99 9.55
CA GLU A 26 -13.03 6.17 10.38
C GLU A 26 -14.29 7.03 10.50
N ARG A 27 -15.05 7.17 9.41
CA ARG A 27 -16.32 7.89 9.37
C ARG A 27 -17.43 7.17 10.15
N GLU A 28 -17.55 5.85 10.00
CA GLU A 28 -18.60 5.05 10.64
C GLU A 28 -18.37 4.86 12.14
N HIS A 29 -17.09 4.82 12.57
CA HIS A 29 -16.71 4.52 13.95
C HIS A 29 -15.76 5.57 14.55
N PRO A 30 -16.15 6.85 14.65
CA PRO A 30 -15.25 7.90 15.11
C PRO A 30 -14.91 7.73 16.60
N ILE A 31 -13.60 7.64 16.90
CA ILE A 31 -12.96 7.66 18.23
C ILE A 31 -13.30 6.50 19.19
N GLY A 32 -12.27 5.84 19.72
CA GLY A 32 -12.39 4.99 20.92
C GLY A 32 -12.78 3.52 20.69
N GLU A 33 -13.35 3.15 19.55
CA GLU A 33 -13.62 1.74 19.24
C GLU A 33 -12.34 1.01 18.83
N LYS A 34 -11.87 0.13 19.73
CA LYS A 34 -10.76 -0.80 19.47
C LYS A 34 -11.22 -1.89 18.51
N GLY A 35 -11.10 -1.64 17.21
CA GLY A 35 -11.37 -2.61 16.16
C GLY A 35 -10.09 -3.09 15.46
N PHE A 36 -9.89 -4.41 15.42
CA PHE A 36 -8.83 -5.07 14.64
C PHE A 36 -8.89 -4.71 13.15
N THR A 37 -10.06 -4.29 12.65
CA THR A 37 -10.30 -3.87 11.27
C THR A 37 -9.54 -2.60 10.89
N LYS A 38 -9.50 -1.56 11.74
CA LYS A 38 -8.76 -0.31 11.45
C LYS A 38 -7.25 -0.51 11.51
N ALA A 39 -6.77 -1.19 12.54
CA ALA A 39 -5.35 -1.47 12.71
C ALA A 39 -4.83 -2.41 11.60
N GLY A 40 -5.59 -3.44 11.24
CA GLY A 40 -5.25 -4.36 10.16
C GLY A 40 -5.20 -3.69 8.79
N VAL A 41 -6.16 -2.82 8.47
CA VAL A 41 -6.15 -2.06 7.21
C VAL A 41 -4.95 -1.11 7.15
N ARG A 42 -4.67 -0.35 8.22
CA ARG A 42 -3.47 0.52 8.28
C ARG A 42 -2.16 -0.27 8.12
N LYS A 43 -2.06 -1.44 8.76
CA LYS A 43 -0.89 -2.33 8.61
C LYS A 43 -0.72 -2.79 7.16
N ARG A 44 -1.82 -3.13 6.48
CA ARG A 44 -1.77 -3.57 5.09
C ARG A 44 -1.39 -2.43 4.13
N ILE A 45 -1.91 -1.23 4.36
CA ILE A 45 -1.51 0.00 3.64
C ILE A 45 0.01 0.22 3.78
N ALA A 46 0.52 0.20 5.01
CA ALA A 46 1.95 0.40 5.27
C ALA A 46 2.83 -0.63 4.54
N GLN A 47 2.43 -1.91 4.56
CA GLN A 47 3.13 -2.96 3.83
C GLN A 47 3.15 -2.71 2.31
N ILE A 48 2.02 -2.33 1.72
CA ILE A 48 1.95 -2.08 0.26
C ILE A 48 2.84 -0.89 -0.12
N ASN A 49 2.85 0.18 0.68
CA ASN A 49 3.74 1.33 0.46
C ASN A 49 5.22 0.94 0.52
N GLU A 50 5.60 0.08 1.47
CA GLU A 50 6.98 -0.44 1.55
C GLU A 50 7.34 -1.26 0.30
N GLU A 51 6.44 -2.13 -0.16
CA GLU A 51 6.67 -2.94 -1.36
C GLU A 51 6.77 -2.08 -2.64
N LEU A 52 5.97 -1.02 -2.75
CA LEU A 52 6.02 -0.05 -3.85
C LEU A 52 7.35 0.71 -3.86
N ALA A 53 7.74 1.29 -2.73
CA ALA A 53 9.00 2.03 -2.60
C ALA A 53 10.22 1.15 -2.92
N ALA A 54 10.21 -0.11 -2.46
CA ALA A 54 11.26 -1.07 -2.77
C ALA A 54 11.31 -1.42 -4.27
N PHE A 55 10.17 -1.50 -4.96
CA PHE A 55 10.13 -1.71 -6.41
C PHE A 55 10.66 -0.51 -7.18
N GLU A 56 10.23 0.69 -6.84
CA GLU A 56 10.68 1.95 -7.48
C GLU A 56 12.19 2.13 -7.34
N SER A 57 12.74 1.91 -6.15
CA SER A 57 14.18 1.99 -5.89
C SER A 57 14.98 0.97 -6.74
N ARG A 58 14.43 -0.23 -6.95
CA ARG A 58 15.06 -1.27 -7.80
C ARG A 58 15.03 -0.88 -9.27
N GLU A 59 13.92 -0.34 -9.75
CA GLU A 59 13.80 0.12 -11.14
C GLU A 59 14.69 1.33 -11.42
N GLU A 60 14.80 2.27 -10.48
CA GLU A 60 15.74 3.39 -10.57
C GLU A 60 17.19 2.90 -10.71
N ALA A 61 17.61 1.93 -9.89
CA ALA A 61 18.94 1.34 -9.99
C ALA A 61 19.19 0.63 -11.34
N ARG A 62 18.16 -0.04 -11.88
CA ARG A 62 18.21 -0.69 -13.19
C ARG A 62 18.41 0.33 -14.32
N LEU A 63 17.75 1.48 -14.24
CA LEU A 63 17.85 2.55 -15.23
C LEU A 63 19.15 3.36 -15.09
N ALA A 64 19.70 3.47 -13.87
CA ALA A 64 20.91 4.23 -13.58
C ALA A 64 22.22 3.49 -13.93
N THR A 65 22.16 2.19 -14.24
CA THR A 65 23.34 1.42 -14.66
C THR A 65 23.52 1.57 -16.18
N PRO A 66 24.56 2.27 -16.68
CA PRO A 66 24.87 2.26 -18.10
C PRO A 66 25.44 0.87 -18.44
N GLY A 67 24.82 0.21 -19.42
CA GLY A 67 25.37 -1.00 -20.04
C GLY A 67 26.63 -0.71 -20.85
#